data_AF-A0A9E0NCE1-F1
#
_entry.id   AF-A0A9E0NCE1-F1
#
_cell.length_a   1.000
_cell.length_b   1.000
_cell.length_c   1.000
_cell.angle_alpha   90.00
_cell.angle_beta   90.00
_cell.angle_gamma   90.00
#
_symmetry.space_group_name_H-M   'P 1'
#
loop_
_entity.id
_entity.type
_entity.pdbx_description
1 polymer ?
#
loop_
_entity_poly.entity_id
_entity_poly.type
_entity_poly.pdbx_seq_one_letter_code
_entity_poly.pdbx_strand_id
1 'polypeptide(L)'
;MQKLVVNCSIHFRTTGLSLLLMIGVVLTFADWLYGAERSKGLYDTEVPVVRISFGEGIPGDLNLETVGWKILDVKGAGIASGIGNSIYEYAFETPGEYKILFMTEQEESHDGQLACNHLHYPEEILVMVSSLRMKYILDELKLTREIISNANSNDIDILVPLEIQSYANVPLRIDLLDVHSHGIGTGIVAIPEGRSIVVGSGTYLLKYNLEGKASQRDAILMFDFIDNNGKVQCYTHMNPVK
;
A
#
# COMPACT_ATOMS: atom_id res chain seq x y z
N MET A 1 7.70 -4.75 33.25
CA MET A 1 7.95 -4.67 31.80
C MET A 1 7.07 -3.58 31.23
N GLN A 2 7.64 -2.39 31.02
CA GLN A 2 6.97 -1.21 30.47
C GLN A 2 7.58 -0.91 29.10
N LYS A 3 6.73 -0.72 28.09
CA LYS A 3 7.14 -0.28 26.74
C LYS A 3 7.60 1.18 26.84
N LEU A 4 8.85 1.43 26.49
CA LEU A 4 9.40 2.77 26.33
C LEU A 4 8.98 3.30 24.95
N VAL A 5 8.17 4.36 24.93
CA VAL A 5 7.93 5.18 23.75
C VAL A 5 8.92 6.34 23.82
N VAL A 6 9.85 6.41 22.87
CA VAL A 6 10.80 7.52 22.77
C VAL A 6 10.24 8.55 21.80
N ASN A 7 9.73 9.67 22.34
CA ASN A 7 9.50 10.88 21.57
C ASN A 7 10.83 11.63 21.43
N CYS A 8 11.31 11.83 20.20
CA CYS A 8 12.48 12.66 19.95
C CYS A 8 12.03 14.10 19.62
N SER A 9 12.30 15.02 20.55
CA SER A 9 12.12 16.46 20.37
C SER A 9 13.48 17.06 19.97
N ILE A 10 13.53 17.74 18.82
CA ILE A 10 14.76 18.35 18.30
C ILE A 10 14.85 19.79 18.79
N HIS A 11 15.85 20.10 19.62
CA HIS A 11 16.24 21.46 19.96
C HIS A 11 17.34 21.96 19.01
N PHE A 12 17.01 22.95 18.17
CA PHE A 12 17.99 23.71 17.42
C PHE A 12 18.46 24.92 18.25
N ARG A 13 19.76 25.00 18.54
CA ARG A 13 20.40 26.24 19.01
C ARG A 13 21.00 26.96 17.79
N THR A 14 20.46 28.13 17.48
CA THR A 14 20.97 29.04 16.44
C THR A 14 21.79 30.17 17.07
N THR A 15 23.05 30.31 16.65
CA THR A 15 23.79 31.59 16.62
C THR A 15 23.99 31.90 15.14
N GLY A 16 23.26 32.87 14.55
CA GLY A 16 23.64 34.28 14.41
C GLY A 16 24.84 34.43 13.45
N LEU A 17 24.86 35.24 12.39
CA LEU A 17 24.01 36.31 11.88
C LEU A 17 24.65 36.73 10.52
N SER A 18 23.91 36.81 9.41
CA SER A 18 24.08 37.89 8.41
C SER A 18 23.00 37.76 7.32
N LEU A 19 22.44 38.92 6.99
CA LEU A 19 21.20 39.20 6.29
C LEU A 19 21.56 39.85 4.95
N LEU A 20 21.08 39.34 3.81
CA LEU A 20 20.58 40.18 2.72
C LEU A 20 19.81 39.38 1.66
N LEU A 21 18.57 39.84 1.48
CA LEU A 21 17.53 39.47 0.53
C LEU A 21 18.01 39.03 -0.86
N MET A 22 17.44 37.92 -1.36
CA MET A 22 16.80 37.88 -2.67
C MET A 22 15.52 37.04 -2.57
N ILE A 23 14.39 37.71 -2.83
CA ILE A 23 13.04 37.16 -2.95
C ILE A 23 12.94 36.47 -4.31
N GLY A 24 12.52 35.20 -4.35
CA GLY A 24 12.18 34.55 -5.62
C GLY A 24 12.06 33.04 -5.54
N VAL A 25 10.83 32.56 -5.28
CA VAL A 25 10.32 31.22 -5.63
C VAL A 25 10.98 30.04 -4.91
N VAL A 26 10.56 29.83 -3.65
CA VAL A 26 10.53 28.47 -3.07
C VAL A 26 9.16 27.90 -3.37
N LEU A 27 9.03 27.23 -4.52
CA LEU A 27 7.93 26.30 -4.74
C LEU A 27 8.24 25.06 -3.90
N THR A 28 7.44 24.87 -2.86
CA THR A 28 7.53 23.75 -1.92
C THR A 28 7.19 22.45 -2.64
N PHE A 29 8.23 21.66 -2.97
CA PHE A 29 8.15 20.27 -3.43
C PHE A 29 7.65 19.28 -2.34
N ALA A 30 6.94 19.78 -1.32
CA ALA A 30 6.50 19.00 -0.17
C ALA A 30 5.06 18.46 -0.31
N ASP A 31 4.28 18.98 -1.26
CA ASP A 31 2.86 18.62 -1.41
C ASP A 31 2.63 17.38 -2.31
N TRP A 32 3.69 16.67 -2.71
CA TRP A 32 3.59 15.46 -3.56
C TRP A 32 4.03 14.14 -2.89
N LEU A 33 4.53 14.18 -1.65
CA LEU A 33 4.92 12.97 -0.90
C LEU A 33 4.16 12.74 0.41
N TYR A 34 3.17 13.60 0.70
CA TYR A 34 2.22 13.40 1.79
C TYR A 34 0.82 13.79 1.30
N GLY A 35 0.04 12.81 0.84
CA GLY A 35 -1.41 12.93 0.76
C GLY A 35 -1.99 12.96 2.18
N ALA A 36 -1.84 14.10 2.85
CA ALA A 36 -2.46 14.40 4.13
C ALA A 36 -3.09 15.79 4.04
N GLU A 37 -4.12 15.94 3.22
CA GLU A 37 -5.03 17.07 3.35
C GLU A 37 -5.87 16.88 4.62
N ARG A 38 -5.49 17.61 5.68
CA ARG A 38 -6.43 18.00 6.73
C ARG A 38 -6.92 19.41 6.43
N SER A 39 -8.11 19.52 5.84
CA SER A 39 -8.95 20.71 6.04
C SER A 39 -10.35 20.31 6.50
N LYS A 40 -10.68 20.84 7.69
CA LYS A 40 -11.92 20.85 8.46
C LYS A 40 -13.24 20.82 7.65
N GLY A 41 -14.14 19.92 8.06
CA GLY A 41 -15.52 20.29 8.41
C GLY A 41 -16.60 20.21 7.32
N LEU A 42 -16.95 18.99 6.91
CA LEU A 42 -18.30 18.46 6.65
C LEU A 42 -18.09 16.93 6.61
N TYR A 43 -19.03 16.10 7.06
CA TYR A 43 -18.88 14.64 6.97
C TYR A 43 -18.83 14.25 5.49
N ASP A 44 -17.63 14.12 4.93
CA ASP A 44 -17.43 13.54 3.62
C ASP A 44 -17.61 12.03 3.77
N THR A 45 -18.83 11.57 3.47
CA THR A 45 -19.19 10.15 3.43
C THR A 45 -18.60 9.53 2.16
N GLU A 46 -17.28 9.54 2.01
CA GLU A 46 -16.63 8.79 0.95
C GLU A 46 -16.82 7.30 1.25
N VAL A 47 -17.47 6.60 0.31
CA VAL A 47 -17.65 5.16 0.41
C VAL A 47 -16.28 4.49 0.37
N PRO A 48 -15.91 3.66 1.36
CA PRO A 48 -14.63 2.96 1.36
C PRO A 48 -14.46 2.11 0.11
N VAL A 49 -13.28 2.18 -0.52
CA VAL A 49 -12.92 1.37 -1.68
C VAL A 49 -11.81 0.40 -1.31
N VAL A 50 -12.06 -0.89 -1.50
CA VAL A 50 -11.10 -1.97 -1.32
C VAL A 50 -10.69 -2.50 -2.69
N ARG A 51 -9.39 -2.61 -2.95
CA ARG A 51 -8.83 -3.17 -4.20
C ARG A 51 -8.16 -4.50 -3.93
N ILE A 52 -8.58 -5.54 -4.63
CA ILE A 52 -8.09 -6.90 -4.48
C ILE A 52 -7.94 -7.58 -5.84
N SER A 53 -7.22 -8.71 -5.87
CA SER A 53 -7.17 -9.56 -7.05
C SER A 53 -8.31 -10.59 -7.02
N PHE A 54 -8.66 -11.14 -8.18
CA PHE A 54 -9.53 -12.32 -8.21
C PHE A 54 -8.98 -13.46 -7.33
N GLY A 55 -9.88 -14.21 -6.70
CA GLY A 55 -9.58 -15.27 -5.75
C GLY A 55 -9.13 -14.77 -4.36
N GLU A 56 -9.10 -13.46 -4.11
CA GLU A 56 -8.85 -12.89 -2.79
C GLU A 56 -10.17 -12.52 -2.09
N GLY A 57 -10.13 -12.48 -0.75
CA GLY A 57 -11.17 -11.89 0.07
C GLY A 57 -10.82 -10.47 0.51
N ILE A 58 -11.78 -9.77 1.10
CA ILE A 58 -11.49 -8.48 1.75
C ILE A 58 -10.63 -8.68 3.00
N PRO A 59 -9.73 -7.73 3.33
CA PRO A 59 -8.92 -7.83 4.55
C PRO A 59 -9.79 -7.79 5.81
N GLY A 60 -9.39 -8.55 6.83
CA GLY A 60 -10.07 -8.63 8.12
C GLY A 60 -9.62 -7.58 9.11
N ASP A 61 -10.31 -6.44 9.16
CA ASP A 61 -10.01 -5.33 10.08
C ASP A 61 -11.21 -4.86 10.92
N LEU A 62 -12.45 -5.19 10.52
CA LEU A 62 -13.66 -4.88 11.28
C LEU A 62 -14.11 -6.07 12.15
N ASN A 63 -14.56 -5.80 13.37
CA ASN A 63 -15.26 -6.82 14.16
C ASN A 63 -16.74 -6.82 13.75
N LEU A 64 -17.20 -7.85 13.05
CA LEU A 64 -18.54 -7.90 12.46
C LEU A 64 -19.47 -8.90 13.14
N GLU A 65 -19.14 -9.45 14.32
CA GLU A 65 -19.77 -10.63 14.94
C GLU A 65 -21.31 -10.73 14.81
N THR A 66 -22.04 -9.62 14.91
CA THR A 66 -23.51 -9.58 14.84
C THR A 66 -24.07 -8.84 13.62
N VAL A 67 -23.21 -8.43 12.69
CA VAL A 67 -23.59 -7.63 11.51
C VAL A 67 -23.91 -8.57 10.35
N GLY A 68 -25.11 -8.41 9.78
CA GLY A 68 -25.47 -9.06 8.52
C GLY A 68 -24.78 -8.38 7.35
N TRP A 69 -24.43 -9.11 6.31
CA TRP A 69 -23.81 -8.54 5.13
C TRP A 69 -24.35 -9.17 3.85
N LYS A 70 -24.32 -8.40 2.76
CA LYS A 70 -24.71 -8.85 1.41
C LYS A 70 -23.73 -8.32 0.38
N ILE A 71 -23.29 -9.19 -0.52
CA ILE A 71 -22.44 -8.84 -1.67
C ILE A 71 -23.33 -8.73 -2.90
N LEU A 72 -23.23 -7.59 -3.59
CA LEU A 72 -23.92 -7.29 -4.83
C LEU A 72 -22.93 -7.11 -5.98
N ASP A 73 -23.31 -7.49 -7.19
CA ASP A 73 -22.60 -7.08 -8.41
C ASP A 73 -22.96 -5.63 -8.81
N VAL A 74 -22.30 -5.10 -9.84
CA VAL A 74 -22.58 -3.78 -10.42
C VAL A 74 -24.03 -3.58 -10.91
N LYS A 75 -24.77 -4.67 -11.13
CA LYS A 75 -26.17 -4.64 -11.58
C LYS A 75 -27.15 -4.73 -10.39
N GLY A 76 -26.64 -4.80 -9.17
CA GLY A 76 -27.42 -4.97 -7.94
C GLY A 76 -27.90 -6.41 -7.69
N ALA A 77 -27.42 -7.39 -8.45
CA ALA A 77 -27.75 -8.79 -8.23
C ALA A 77 -27.01 -9.32 -6.99
N GLY A 78 -27.73 -10.00 -6.10
CA GLY A 78 -27.14 -10.61 -4.91
C GLY A 78 -26.27 -11.81 -5.27
N ILE A 79 -25.01 -11.77 -4.83
CA ILE A 79 -24.02 -12.82 -5.09
C ILE A 79 -23.88 -13.72 -3.87
N ALA A 80 -23.77 -13.11 -2.69
CA ALA A 80 -23.60 -13.80 -1.42
C ALA A 80 -24.18 -12.97 -0.28
N SER A 81 -24.45 -13.63 0.84
CA SER A 81 -24.86 -12.97 2.09
C SER A 81 -24.50 -13.84 3.28
N GLY A 82 -24.29 -13.21 4.42
CA GLY A 82 -23.97 -13.90 5.66
C GLY A 82 -24.07 -12.99 6.87
N ILE A 83 -23.50 -13.45 7.97
CA ILE A 83 -23.45 -12.72 9.24
C ILE A 83 -22.03 -12.85 9.79
N GLY A 84 -21.56 -11.84 10.51
CA GLY A 84 -20.33 -12.00 11.25
C GLY A 84 -19.09 -11.82 10.39
N ASN A 85 -17.98 -12.31 10.94
CA ASN A 85 -16.67 -12.34 10.30
C ASN A 85 -16.56 -13.33 9.14
N SER A 86 -17.63 -14.05 8.78
CA SER A 86 -17.67 -14.97 7.64
C SER A 86 -17.42 -14.28 6.30
N ILE A 87 -17.59 -12.95 6.22
CA ILE A 87 -17.27 -12.17 5.02
C ILE A 87 -15.79 -12.25 4.64
N TYR A 88 -14.88 -12.42 5.61
CA TYR A 88 -13.44 -12.51 5.37
C TYR A 88 -13.01 -13.84 4.74
N GLU A 89 -13.89 -14.84 4.76
CA GLU A 89 -13.69 -16.14 4.12
C GLU A 89 -14.20 -16.14 2.67
N TYR A 90 -14.99 -15.14 2.27
CA TYR A 90 -15.51 -15.03 0.91
C TYR A 90 -14.40 -14.61 -0.06
N ALA A 91 -14.18 -15.41 -1.10
CA ALA A 91 -13.25 -15.12 -2.19
C ALA A 91 -13.98 -14.60 -3.43
N PHE A 92 -13.48 -13.50 -4.00
CA PHE A 92 -14.04 -12.91 -5.22
C PHE A 92 -13.44 -13.58 -6.46
N GLU A 93 -14.08 -14.63 -6.94
CA GLU A 93 -13.55 -15.47 -8.05
C GLU A 93 -13.57 -14.79 -9.43
N THR A 94 -14.40 -13.76 -9.61
CA THR A 94 -14.55 -13.05 -10.88
C THR A 94 -14.07 -11.60 -10.77
N PRO A 95 -13.34 -11.07 -11.77
CA PRO A 95 -13.00 -9.66 -11.82
C PRO A 95 -14.23 -8.79 -12.05
N GLY A 96 -14.23 -7.60 -11.48
CA GLY A 96 -15.35 -6.67 -11.58
C GLY A 96 -15.44 -5.74 -10.38
N GLU A 97 -16.51 -4.97 -10.34
CA GLU A 97 -16.83 -4.10 -9.21
C GLU A 97 -18.00 -4.72 -8.43
N TYR A 98 -17.91 -4.64 -7.11
CA TYR A 98 -18.88 -5.21 -6.20
C TYR A 98 -19.19 -4.21 -5.10
N LYS A 99 -20.32 -4.43 -4.46
CA LYS A 99 -20.74 -3.67 -3.29
C LYS A 99 -21.03 -4.63 -2.14
N ILE A 100 -20.46 -4.35 -0.98
CA ILE A 100 -20.83 -4.99 0.27
C ILE A 100 -21.77 -4.05 0.99
N LEU A 101 -22.96 -4.52 1.35
CA LEU A 101 -23.90 -3.81 2.20
C LEU A 101 -23.89 -4.45 3.59
N PHE A 102 -23.81 -3.61 4.62
CA PHE A 102 -23.94 -4.06 6.01
C PHE A 102 -25.35 -3.78 6.54
N MET A 103 -25.92 -4.75 7.21
CA MET A 103 -27.28 -4.73 7.76
C MET A 103 -27.17 -4.96 9.26
N THR A 104 -27.51 -3.95 10.05
CA THR A 104 -27.62 -4.06 11.51
C THR A 104 -29.09 -4.18 11.90
N GLU A 105 -29.41 -5.03 12.89
CA GLU A 105 -30.76 -5.12 13.44
C GLU A 105 -31.11 -3.93 14.36
N GLN A 106 -30.16 -3.03 14.61
CA GLN A 106 -30.37 -1.84 15.43
C GLN A 106 -30.85 -0.68 14.55
N GLU A 107 -32.12 -0.73 14.14
CA GLU A 107 -32.87 0.51 13.96
C GLU A 107 -32.95 1.19 15.34
N GLU A 108 -32.08 2.15 15.60
CA GLU A 108 -32.27 2.99 16.78
C GLU A 108 -33.54 3.82 16.60
N SER A 109 -34.61 3.34 17.22
CA SER A 109 -35.65 4.20 17.79
C SER A 109 -34.95 5.30 18.58
N HIS A 110 -34.77 6.47 17.98
CA HIS A 110 -34.30 7.68 18.66
C HIS A 110 -35.38 8.21 19.62
N ASP A 111 -35.68 7.45 20.67
CA ASP A 111 -36.28 8.01 21.89
C ASP A 111 -35.12 8.41 22.80
N GLY A 112 -34.82 9.71 22.77
CA GLY A 112 -33.60 10.26 23.34
C GLY A 112 -33.52 10.06 24.85
N GLN A 113 -32.53 9.30 25.32
CA GLN A 113 -31.85 9.58 26.60
C GLN A 113 -30.59 8.76 26.93
N LEU A 114 -30.07 7.92 26.03
CA LEU A 114 -28.81 7.19 26.28
C LEU A 114 -27.89 7.33 25.08
N ALA A 115 -26.69 7.85 25.31
CA ALA A 115 -25.70 8.12 24.29
C ALA A 115 -25.38 6.86 23.46
N CYS A 116 -25.73 6.93 22.18
CA CYS A 116 -25.42 5.95 21.15
C CYS A 116 -23.90 5.75 21.06
N ASN A 117 -23.40 4.63 21.59
CA ASN A 117 -22.00 4.22 21.49
C ASN A 117 -21.93 2.85 20.80
N HIS A 118 -22.69 2.69 19.71
CA HIS A 118 -22.57 1.52 18.84
C HIS A 118 -21.48 1.75 17.79
N LEU A 119 -20.90 0.64 17.34
CA LEU A 119 -19.87 0.66 16.32
C LEU A 119 -20.53 1.11 15.00
N HIS A 120 -20.15 2.29 14.51
CA HIS A 120 -20.63 2.79 13.23
C HIS A 120 -19.83 2.09 12.13
N TYR A 121 -20.40 1.03 11.57
CA TYR A 121 -19.88 0.39 10.36
C TYR A 121 -20.20 1.26 9.15
N PRO A 122 -19.37 1.24 8.09
CA PRO A 122 -19.78 1.85 6.84
C PRO A 122 -21.06 1.16 6.34
N GLU A 123 -22.02 1.93 5.81
CA GLU A 123 -23.25 1.36 5.21
C GLU A 123 -22.91 0.44 4.03
N GLU A 124 -21.89 0.84 3.26
CA GLU A 124 -21.40 0.08 2.12
C GLU A 124 -19.88 0.16 1.96
N ILE A 125 -19.30 -0.86 1.34
CA ILE A 125 -17.91 -0.87 0.85
C ILE A 125 -17.94 -1.23 -0.64
N LEU A 126 -17.19 -0.48 -1.46
CA LEU A 126 -16.94 -0.83 -2.84
C LEU A 126 -15.72 -1.76 -2.92
N VAL A 127 -15.85 -2.87 -3.64
CA VAL A 127 -14.76 -3.82 -3.86
C VAL A 127 -14.44 -3.85 -5.35
N MET A 128 -13.20 -3.49 -5.69
CA MET A 128 -12.67 -3.51 -7.04
C MET A 128 -11.78 -4.74 -7.18
N VAL A 129 -12.22 -5.72 -7.97
CA VAL A 129 -11.54 -6.99 -8.17
C VAL A 129 -10.81 -6.97 -9.51
N SER A 130 -9.48 -6.96 -9.45
CA SER A 130 -8.60 -6.98 -10.62
C SER A 130 -8.60 -8.36 -11.30
N SER A 131 -8.47 -8.35 -12.63
CA SER A 131 -8.22 -9.55 -13.44
C SER A 131 -6.80 -10.09 -13.33
N LEU A 132 -5.96 -9.42 -12.54
CA LEU A 132 -4.55 -9.73 -12.36
C LEU A 132 -4.25 -9.90 -10.87
N ARG A 133 -3.55 -10.99 -10.55
CA ARG A 133 -2.92 -11.23 -9.25
C ARG A 133 -1.42 -11.22 -9.42
N MET A 134 -0.75 -10.34 -8.68
CA MET A 134 0.71 -10.20 -8.68
C MET A 134 1.27 -10.53 -7.30
N LYS A 135 2.30 -11.37 -7.25
CA LYS A 135 3.01 -11.72 -6.02
C LYS A 135 4.52 -11.69 -6.24
N TYR A 136 5.21 -10.80 -5.55
CA TYR A 136 6.66 -10.79 -5.56
C TYR A 136 7.18 -11.90 -4.64
N ILE A 137 8.14 -12.70 -5.13
CA ILE A 137 8.76 -13.76 -4.35
C ILE A 137 10.01 -13.18 -3.69
N LEU A 138 9.78 -12.37 -2.65
CA LEU A 138 10.82 -11.53 -2.03
C LEU A 138 11.93 -12.34 -1.35
N ASP A 139 11.64 -13.57 -0.89
CA ASP A 139 12.65 -14.47 -0.31
C ASP A 139 13.69 -14.94 -1.35
N GLU A 140 13.38 -14.84 -2.64
CA GLU A 140 14.27 -15.20 -3.75
C GLU A 140 14.91 -13.97 -4.43
N LEU A 141 14.62 -12.77 -3.93
CA LEU A 141 15.18 -11.52 -4.44
C LEU A 141 16.71 -11.49 -4.28
N LYS A 142 17.42 -11.08 -5.33
CA LYS A 142 18.88 -11.02 -5.37
C LYS A 142 19.37 -9.66 -5.81
N LEU A 143 20.44 -9.18 -5.16
CA LEU A 143 21.26 -8.11 -5.70
C LEU A 143 22.42 -8.72 -6.47
N THR A 144 22.78 -8.15 -7.62
CA THR A 144 23.93 -8.64 -8.39
C THR A 144 25.26 -8.37 -7.69
N ARG A 145 25.30 -7.34 -6.84
CA ARG A 145 26.46 -6.91 -6.04
C ARG A 145 26.00 -6.27 -4.73
N GLU A 146 26.92 -6.15 -3.79
CA GLU A 146 26.65 -5.53 -2.49
C GLU A 146 26.61 -4.01 -2.60
N ILE A 147 25.76 -3.37 -1.78
CA ILE A 147 25.69 -1.92 -1.68
C ILE A 147 26.82 -1.45 -0.78
N ILE A 148 27.67 -0.56 -1.31
CA ILE A 148 28.82 0.00 -0.61
C ILE A 148 28.51 1.43 -0.16
N SER A 149 28.80 1.75 1.10
CA SER A 149 28.57 3.08 1.65
C SER A 149 29.30 4.17 0.87
N ASN A 150 28.59 5.26 0.60
CA ASN A 150 29.03 6.42 -0.18
C ASN A 150 29.45 6.15 -1.64
N ALA A 151 29.33 4.91 -2.12
CA ALA A 151 29.47 4.57 -3.53
C ALA A 151 28.13 4.73 -4.26
N ASN A 152 28.19 4.95 -5.57
CA ASN A 152 27.00 5.00 -6.40
C ASN A 152 26.54 3.57 -6.74
N SER A 153 25.24 3.32 -6.76
CA SER A 153 24.66 1.98 -6.96
C SER A 153 24.28 1.66 -8.40
N ASN A 154 24.55 2.54 -9.37
CA ASN A 154 24.16 2.46 -10.80
C ASN A 154 24.53 1.16 -11.53
N ASP A 155 25.43 0.36 -11.00
CA ASP A 155 25.86 -0.90 -11.59
C ASP A 155 25.38 -2.14 -10.82
N ILE A 156 24.51 -1.94 -9.83
CA ILE A 156 23.84 -2.96 -9.04
C ILE A 156 22.42 -3.13 -9.57
N ASP A 157 22.03 -4.37 -9.82
CA ASP A 157 20.65 -4.71 -10.18
C ASP A 157 20.00 -5.49 -9.06
N ILE A 158 18.71 -5.23 -8.84
CA ILE A 158 17.81 -6.11 -8.09
C ILE A 158 17.11 -7.03 -9.09
N LEU A 159 17.21 -8.33 -8.86
CA LEU A 159 16.49 -9.37 -9.58
C LEU A 159 15.37 -9.90 -8.69
N VAL A 160 14.12 -9.72 -9.09
CA VAL A 160 12.93 -10.05 -8.29
C VAL A 160 12.06 -11.04 -9.07
N PRO A 161 11.90 -12.28 -8.60
CA PRO A 161 10.92 -13.16 -9.19
C PRO A 161 9.50 -12.66 -8.87
N LEU A 162 8.65 -12.67 -9.89
CA LEU A 162 7.26 -12.22 -9.83
C LEU A 162 6.37 -13.36 -10.34
N GLU A 163 5.44 -13.80 -9.51
CA GLU A 163 4.36 -14.70 -9.92
C GLU A 163 3.15 -13.87 -10.36
N ILE A 164 2.60 -14.22 -11.53
CA ILE A 164 1.43 -13.60 -12.10
C ILE A 164 0.37 -14.65 -12.37
N GLN A 165 -0.86 -14.35 -11.97
CA GLN A 165 -2.04 -15.08 -12.42
C GLN A 165 -2.97 -14.09 -13.11
N SER A 166 -3.41 -14.45 -14.31
CA SER A 166 -4.34 -13.65 -15.11
C SER A 166 -5.66 -14.40 -15.25
N TYR A 167 -6.77 -13.71 -15.01
CA TYR A 167 -8.09 -14.27 -15.17
C TYR A 167 -8.30 -14.71 -16.62
N ALA A 168 -8.78 -15.94 -16.81
CA ALA A 168 -8.93 -16.59 -18.11
C ALA A 168 -7.65 -16.66 -18.97
N ASN A 169 -6.46 -16.52 -18.38
CA ASN A 169 -5.16 -16.54 -19.06
C ASN A 169 -5.03 -15.50 -20.19
N VAL A 170 -5.75 -14.38 -20.08
CA VAL A 170 -5.68 -13.28 -21.06
C VAL A 170 -4.40 -12.48 -20.79
N PRO A 171 -3.55 -12.24 -21.81
CA PRO A 171 -2.39 -11.37 -21.65
C PRO A 171 -2.79 -9.94 -21.27
N LEU A 172 -2.13 -9.39 -20.26
CA LEU A 172 -2.36 -8.04 -19.75
C LEU A 172 -1.07 -7.24 -19.81
N ARG A 173 -1.19 -5.94 -20.09
CA ARG A 173 -0.08 -5.00 -19.93
C ARG A 173 -0.06 -4.53 -18.48
N ILE A 174 1.10 -4.60 -17.85
CA ILE A 174 1.32 -4.08 -16.51
C ILE A 174 2.40 -3.02 -16.56
N ASP A 175 2.17 -1.92 -15.85
CA ASP A 175 3.16 -0.87 -15.69
C ASP A 175 4.04 -1.19 -14.46
N LEU A 176 5.35 -1.01 -14.63
CA LEU A 176 6.32 -1.25 -13.57
C LEU A 176 6.68 0.09 -12.94
N LEU A 177 6.55 0.16 -11.63
CA LEU A 177 6.83 1.35 -10.83
C LEU A 177 8.27 1.33 -10.33
N ASP A 178 8.81 2.51 -10.08
CA ASP A 178 10.08 2.66 -9.39
C ASP A 178 9.92 2.19 -7.93
N VAL A 179 10.95 1.54 -7.40
CA VAL A 179 10.95 0.99 -6.04
C VAL A 179 11.85 1.85 -5.17
N HIS A 180 11.26 2.48 -4.15
CA HIS A 180 12.01 3.33 -3.24
C HIS A 180 12.63 2.51 -2.11
N SER A 181 13.85 2.89 -1.74
CA SER A 181 14.47 2.33 -0.54
C SER A 181 14.15 3.15 0.70
N HIS A 182 14.06 2.46 1.83
CA HIS A 182 13.90 3.03 3.16
C HIS A 182 15.05 2.56 4.06
N GLY A 183 15.49 3.44 4.97
CA GLY A 183 16.63 3.18 5.84
C GLY A 183 17.36 4.46 6.19
N ILE A 184 18.31 4.37 7.14
CA ILE A 184 19.10 5.54 7.53
C ILE A 184 20.11 5.87 6.43
N GLY A 185 20.05 7.11 5.92
CA GLY A 185 21.03 7.61 4.96
C GLY A 185 20.91 7.01 3.56
N THR A 186 19.78 6.41 3.20
CA THR A 186 19.56 5.92 1.83
C THR A 186 18.86 6.97 0.96
N GLY A 187 19.34 7.12 -0.27
CA GLY A 187 18.63 7.79 -1.35
C GLY A 187 18.57 6.90 -2.59
N ILE A 188 18.57 5.58 -2.39
CA ILE A 188 18.55 4.60 -3.48
C ILE A 188 17.12 4.44 -4.02
N VAL A 189 16.98 4.41 -5.34
CA VAL A 189 15.74 4.07 -6.06
C VAL A 189 16.06 2.95 -7.04
N ALA A 190 15.25 1.89 -7.08
CA ALA A 190 15.37 0.83 -8.07
C ALA A 190 14.45 1.15 -9.26
N ILE A 191 15.04 1.33 -10.44
CA ILE A 191 14.34 1.68 -11.68
C ILE A 191 14.16 0.40 -12.52
N PRO A 192 12.93 0.03 -12.91
CA PRO A 192 12.70 -1.18 -13.67
C PRO A 192 13.34 -1.12 -15.07
N GLU A 193 13.83 -2.27 -15.56
CA GLU A 193 14.30 -2.44 -16.93
C GLU A 193 13.09 -2.45 -17.89
N GLY A 194 12.58 -1.25 -18.17
CA GLY A 194 11.36 -1.01 -18.93
C GLY A 194 10.21 -0.51 -18.04
N ARG A 195 9.34 0.33 -18.61
CA ARG A 195 8.21 0.93 -17.88
C ARG A 195 6.97 0.03 -17.85
N SER A 196 6.93 -1.02 -18.65
CA SER A 196 5.78 -1.92 -18.74
C SER A 196 6.17 -3.27 -19.34
N ILE A 197 5.46 -4.32 -18.98
CA ILE A 197 5.58 -5.64 -19.59
C ILE A 197 4.21 -6.20 -19.97
N VAL A 198 4.16 -7.06 -20.99
CA VAL A 198 2.95 -7.82 -21.35
C VAL A 198 3.11 -9.23 -20.82
N VAL A 199 2.16 -9.65 -20.00
CA VAL A 199 2.26 -10.86 -19.19
C VAL A 199 0.97 -11.68 -19.27
N GLY A 200 1.11 -12.99 -19.38
CA GLY A 200 0.07 -13.95 -19.02
C GLY A 200 0.38 -14.60 -17.66
N SER A 201 -0.40 -15.61 -17.28
CA SER A 201 -0.13 -16.39 -16.07
C SER A 201 1.24 -17.08 -16.16
N GLY A 202 2.05 -16.99 -15.10
CA GLY A 202 3.39 -17.57 -15.05
C GLY A 202 4.34 -16.86 -14.09
N THR A 203 5.61 -17.26 -14.12
CA THR A 203 6.68 -16.65 -13.34
C THR A 203 7.61 -15.84 -14.24
N TYR A 204 7.93 -14.64 -13.81
CA TYR A 204 8.79 -13.69 -14.51
C TYR A 204 9.94 -13.28 -13.59
N LEU A 205 11.08 -12.95 -14.18
CA LEU A 205 12.19 -12.34 -13.45
C LEU A 205 12.24 -10.86 -13.82
N LEU A 206 11.86 -10.00 -12.88
CA LEU A 206 12.01 -8.57 -13.05
C LEU A 206 13.44 -8.16 -12.71
N LYS A 207 13.94 -7.18 -13.45
CA LYS A 207 15.24 -6.56 -13.21
C LYS A 207 15.04 -5.07 -12.98
N TYR A 208 15.63 -4.57 -11.89
CA TYR A 208 15.65 -3.15 -11.55
C TYR A 208 17.09 -2.68 -11.39
N ASN A 209 17.47 -1.59 -12.04
CA ASN A 209 18.76 -0.96 -11.84
C ASN A 209 18.69 0.01 -10.66
N LEU A 210 19.66 -0.06 -9.74
CA LEU A 210 19.70 0.87 -8.61
C LEU A 210 20.31 2.20 -9.00
N GLU A 211 19.66 3.31 -8.69
CA GLU A 211 20.23 4.65 -8.79
C GLU A 211 20.37 5.28 -7.41
N GLY A 212 21.43 6.07 -7.21
CA GLY A 212 21.69 6.78 -5.95
C GLY A 212 22.66 6.04 -5.04
N LYS A 213 22.68 6.41 -3.76
CA LYS A 213 23.66 5.90 -2.79
C LYS A 213 23.08 5.76 -1.39
N ALA A 214 23.73 4.90 -0.61
CA ALA A 214 23.56 4.85 0.84
C ALA A 214 24.77 5.52 1.51
N SER A 215 24.57 6.49 2.40
CA SER A 215 25.65 7.22 3.06
C SER A 215 26.11 6.58 4.37
N GLN A 216 25.30 5.71 4.96
CA GLN A 216 25.52 5.12 6.27
C GLN A 216 26.00 3.66 6.12
N ARG A 217 27.18 3.37 6.68
CA ARG A 217 27.67 2.00 6.84
C ARG A 217 26.83 1.24 7.86
N ASP A 218 26.71 -0.07 7.65
CA ASP A 218 25.94 -1.02 8.46
C ASP A 218 24.43 -0.73 8.51
N ALA A 219 23.94 0.14 7.62
CA ALA A 219 22.51 0.41 7.49
C ALA A 219 21.79 -0.82 6.90
N ILE A 220 20.62 -1.14 7.46
CA ILE A 220 19.66 -2.06 6.86
C ILE A 220 18.75 -1.26 5.94
N LEU A 221 18.58 -1.77 4.72
CA LEU A 221 17.73 -1.16 3.71
C LEU A 221 16.46 -1.99 3.53
N MET A 222 15.37 -1.30 3.25
CA MET A 222 14.08 -1.89 2.91
C MET A 222 13.68 -1.39 1.52
N PHE A 223 13.03 -2.22 0.71
CA PHE A 223 12.54 -1.87 -0.63
C PHE A 223 11.05 -2.18 -0.72
N ASP A 224 10.26 -1.18 -1.08
CA ASP A 224 8.80 -1.28 -1.11
C ASP A 224 8.30 -1.56 -2.53
N PHE A 225 7.88 -2.81 -2.78
CA PHE A 225 7.28 -3.21 -4.04
C PHE A 225 5.77 -3.01 -4.01
N ILE A 226 5.21 -2.35 -5.01
CA ILE A 226 3.77 -2.10 -5.11
C ILE A 226 3.18 -3.04 -6.16
N ASP A 227 2.10 -3.72 -5.82
CA ASP A 227 1.35 -4.56 -6.77
C ASP A 227 0.32 -3.75 -7.59
N ASN A 228 -0.37 -4.41 -8.52
CA ASN A 228 -1.38 -3.77 -9.37
C ASN A 228 -2.63 -3.27 -8.62
N ASN A 229 -2.79 -3.63 -7.35
CA ASN A 229 -3.89 -3.17 -6.50
C ASN A 229 -3.44 -2.08 -5.53
N GLY A 230 -2.18 -1.64 -5.60
CA GLY A 230 -1.60 -0.66 -4.69
C GLY A 230 -1.14 -1.23 -3.35
N LYS A 231 -1.11 -2.56 -3.19
CA LYS A 231 -0.64 -3.19 -1.95
C LYS A 231 0.89 -3.20 -1.93
N VAL A 232 1.46 -2.76 -0.80
CA VAL A 232 2.91 -2.72 -0.58
C VAL A 232 3.39 -4.07 -0.06
N GLN A 233 4.44 -4.60 -0.68
CA GLN A 233 5.19 -5.79 -0.29
C GLN A 233 6.63 -5.36 0.00
N CYS A 234 7.00 -5.33 1.27
CA CYS A 234 8.29 -4.81 1.69
C CYS A 234 9.35 -5.92 1.77
N TYR A 235 10.51 -5.69 1.14
CA TYR A 235 11.67 -6.54 1.27
C TYR A 235 12.73 -5.89 2.17
N THR A 236 13.11 -6.55 3.25
CA THR A 236 14.23 -6.13 4.09
C THR A 236 15.52 -6.78 3.61
N HIS A 237 16.47 -5.96 3.13
CA HIS A 237 17.80 -6.40 2.78
C HIS A 237 18.64 -6.62 4.05
N MET A 238 18.68 -7.86 4.51
CA MET A 238 19.33 -8.23 5.78
C MET A 238 20.86 -8.11 5.76
N ASN A 239 21.48 -8.02 4.58
CA ASN A 239 22.91 -7.75 4.47
C ASN A 239 23.13 -6.24 4.65
N PRO A 240 23.87 -5.80 5.68
CA PRO A 240 24.08 -4.38 5.89
C PRO A 240 24.90 -3.74 4.76
N VAL A 241 24.68 -2.45 4.54
CA VAL A 241 25.52 -1.63 3.65
C VAL A 241 26.98 -1.69 4.12
N LYS A 242 27.92 -1.97 3.20
CA LYS A 242 29.33 -2.20 3.55
C LYS A 242 30.19 -0.96 3.70
#